data_AF-A0A485KUD9-F1
#
_entry.id   AF-A0A485KUD9-F1
#
_cell.length_a   1.000
_cell.length_b   1.000
_cell.length_c   1.000
_cell.angle_alpha   90.00
_cell.angle_beta   90.00
_cell.angle_gamma   90.00
#
_symmetry.space_group_name_H-M   'P 1'
#
loop_
_entity.id
_entity.type
_entity.pdbx_description
1 polymer ?
#
loop_
_entity_poly.entity_id
_entity_poly.type
_entity_poly.pdbx_seq_one_letter_code
_entity_poly.pdbx_strand_id
1 'polypeptide(L)'
;MYLTKRTSATIFLRPLLALLMTFLTVAAAPAAKVCTPVSIVGDATYCISGIVCGADAGKACPAKGAVALNDCHSGLKSYVSGKTGCVAPTDSTCEWLANDSGKGGVFVKPKPAPSHSLLPLW
;
A
#
# COMPACT_ATOMS: atom_id res chain seq x y z
N MET A 1 1.59 1.63 35.40
CA MET A 1 0.95 0.72 36.37
C MET A 1 0.19 -0.36 35.62
N TYR A 2 0.63 -1.61 35.76
CA TYR A 2 -0.14 -2.80 35.42
C TYR A 2 -1.34 -2.94 36.35
N LEU A 3 -2.54 -3.23 35.83
CA LEU A 3 -3.61 -3.85 36.61
C LEU A 3 -4.20 -5.02 35.82
N THR A 4 -3.51 -6.15 35.94
CA THR A 4 -4.01 -7.51 35.68
C THR A 4 -5.12 -7.82 36.67
N LYS A 5 -6.39 -7.84 36.23
CA LYS A 5 -7.51 -8.31 37.06
C LYS A 5 -7.66 -9.83 36.89
N ARG A 6 -7.18 -10.54 37.90
CA ARG A 6 -7.23 -11.99 38.11
C ARG A 6 -8.66 -12.54 38.01
N THR A 7 -8.78 -13.62 37.23
CA THR A 7 -9.45 -14.89 37.57
C THR A 7 -10.28 -14.91 38.86
N SER A 8 -11.59 -15.13 38.76
CA SER A 8 -12.33 -15.91 39.77
C SER A 8 -13.74 -16.32 39.32
N ALA A 9 -14.02 -17.62 39.47
CA ALA A 9 -15.32 -18.18 39.81
C ALA A 9 -16.50 -18.02 38.84
N THR A 10 -16.60 -18.89 37.84
CA THR A 10 -17.85 -19.61 37.49
C THR A 10 -17.52 -20.96 36.84
N ILE A 11 -16.61 -21.69 37.49
CA ILE A 11 -16.63 -23.15 37.51
C ILE A 11 -17.81 -23.54 38.42
N PHE A 12 -18.41 -24.71 38.19
CA PHE A 12 -19.54 -25.32 38.90
C PHE A 12 -20.91 -25.17 38.21
N LEU A 13 -21.29 -26.27 37.56
CA LEU A 13 -22.65 -26.75 37.32
C LEU A 13 -23.29 -26.53 35.93
N ARG A 14 -22.56 -26.73 34.83
CA ARG A 14 -23.15 -27.08 33.52
C ARG A 14 -22.29 -28.06 32.71
N PRO A 15 -21.99 -29.28 33.19
CA PRO A 15 -20.98 -30.12 32.55
C PRO A 15 -21.45 -30.89 31.30
N LEU A 16 -22.73 -30.82 30.88
CA LEU A 16 -23.21 -31.66 29.77
C LEU A 16 -23.95 -30.95 28.61
N LEU A 17 -24.27 -29.65 28.73
CA LEU A 17 -25.05 -28.93 27.71
C LEU A 17 -24.35 -27.67 27.15
N ALA A 18 -23.02 -27.63 27.21
CA ALA A 18 -22.21 -26.55 26.63
C ALA A 18 -21.22 -27.07 25.55
N LEU A 19 -21.35 -28.33 25.13
CA LEU A 19 -20.47 -28.91 24.10
C LEU A 19 -20.92 -28.63 22.65
N LEU A 20 -22.06 -27.96 22.44
CA LEU A 20 -22.64 -27.77 21.10
C LEU A 20 -22.63 -26.31 20.58
N MET A 21 -22.03 -25.37 21.31
CA MET A 21 -22.04 -23.94 20.94
C MET A 21 -20.63 -23.35 20.86
N THR A 22 -19.67 -24.10 20.28
CA THR A 22 -18.48 -23.50 19.69
C THR A 22 -18.90 -22.78 18.42
N PHE A 23 -19.41 -21.55 18.59
CA PHE A 23 -19.63 -20.60 17.51
C PHE A 23 -18.33 -20.41 16.73
N LEU A 24 -18.31 -20.94 15.51
CA LEU A 24 -17.25 -20.73 14.53
C LEU A 24 -17.34 -19.26 14.07
N THR A 25 -16.69 -18.34 14.78
CA THR A 25 -16.52 -16.97 14.29
C THR A 25 -15.57 -17.01 13.09
N VAL A 26 -16.13 -17.10 11.88
CA VAL A 26 -15.38 -16.86 10.64
C VAL A 26 -15.00 -15.38 10.62
N ALA A 27 -13.73 -15.09 10.87
CA ALA A 27 -13.16 -13.79 10.56
C ALA A 27 -13.26 -13.60 9.04
N ALA A 28 -14.20 -12.76 8.60
CA ALA A 28 -14.24 -12.30 7.22
C ALA A 28 -12.97 -11.48 6.98
N ALA A 29 -11.95 -12.10 6.39
CA ALA A 29 -10.82 -11.37 5.84
C ALA A 29 -11.38 -10.34 4.86
N PRO A 30 -11.00 -9.05 4.93
CA PRO A 30 -11.44 -8.07 3.95
C PRO A 30 -11.06 -8.61 2.58
N ALA A 31 -12.03 -8.64 1.66
CA ALA A 31 -11.79 -9.06 0.28
C ALA A 31 -10.55 -8.31 -0.25
N ALA A 32 -9.45 -9.04 -0.44
CA ALA A 32 -8.23 -8.45 -0.95
C ALA A 32 -8.56 -7.81 -2.28
N LYS A 33 -8.36 -6.48 -2.41
CA LYS A 33 -8.37 -5.87 -3.74
C LYS A 33 -7.41 -6.69 -4.59
N VAL A 34 -7.90 -7.24 -5.71
CA VAL A 34 -7.04 -7.94 -6.66
C VAL A 34 -6.15 -6.87 -7.29
N CYS A 35 -4.97 -6.73 -6.71
CA CYS A 35 -3.93 -5.88 -7.23
C CYS A 35 -2.61 -6.59 -7.14
N THR A 36 -1.77 -6.26 -8.11
CA THR A 36 -0.43 -6.78 -8.20
C THR A 36 0.50 -5.77 -7.54
N PRO A 37 1.33 -6.20 -6.58
CA PRO A 37 2.32 -5.33 -5.96
C PRO A 37 3.40 -4.97 -6.99
N VAL A 38 3.62 -3.67 -7.21
CA VAL A 38 4.65 -3.14 -8.10
C VAL A 38 5.57 -2.22 -7.30
N SER A 39 6.84 -2.60 -7.23
CA SER A 39 7.87 -1.77 -6.59
C SER A 39 8.37 -0.69 -7.54
N ILE A 40 8.44 0.54 -7.04
CA ILE A 40 9.08 1.66 -7.75
C ILE A 40 10.53 1.77 -7.29
N VAL A 41 11.44 1.93 -8.25
CA VAL A 41 12.87 1.97 -7.97
C VAL A 41 13.19 3.10 -6.99
N GLY A 42 13.74 2.74 -5.82
CA GLY A 42 14.12 3.69 -4.76
C GLY A 42 12.94 4.24 -3.96
N ASP A 43 11.75 3.64 -4.04
CA ASP A 43 10.56 4.02 -3.30
C ASP A 43 9.81 2.78 -2.76
N ALA A 44 8.51 2.93 -2.49
CA ALA A 44 7.65 1.93 -1.90
C ALA A 44 7.00 1.00 -2.96
N THR A 45 6.25 0.02 -2.46
CA THR A 45 5.51 -0.94 -3.28
C THR A 45 4.04 -0.57 -3.35
N TYR A 46 3.49 -0.41 -4.56
CA TYR A 46 2.15 0.08 -4.83
C TYR A 46 1.22 -1.02 -5.37
N CYS A 47 -0.07 -0.88 -5.09
CA CYS A 47 -1.13 -1.81 -5.47
C CYS A 47 -1.69 -1.40 -6.85
N ILE A 48 -1.34 -2.12 -7.91
CA ILE A 48 -1.71 -1.81 -9.31
C ILE A 48 -2.69 -2.84 -9.85
N SER A 49 -3.70 -2.39 -10.60
CA SER A 49 -4.61 -3.27 -11.32
C SER A 49 -4.23 -3.35 -12.80
N GLY A 50 -4.37 -4.55 -13.39
CA GLY A 50 -4.08 -4.78 -14.81
C GLY A 50 -2.72 -5.43 -15.08
N ILE A 51 -2.26 -5.36 -16.33
CA ILE A 51 -0.99 -5.97 -16.75
C ILE A 51 0.16 -5.04 -16.32
N VAL A 52 0.80 -5.39 -15.20
CA VAL A 52 1.85 -4.62 -14.56
C VAL A 52 3.12 -4.50 -15.40
N CYS A 53 3.86 -3.43 -15.17
CA CYS A 53 5.21 -3.26 -15.69
C CYS A 53 6.14 -4.39 -15.21
N GLY A 54 6.81 -5.04 -16.16
CA GLY A 54 7.75 -6.13 -15.91
C GLY A 54 8.41 -6.62 -17.21
N ALA A 55 8.97 -7.83 -17.16
CA ALA A 55 9.56 -8.47 -18.34
C ALA A 55 8.51 -8.72 -19.44
N ASP A 56 7.29 -9.09 -19.04
CA ASP A 56 6.14 -9.23 -19.93
C ASP A 56 5.65 -7.87 -20.44
N ALA A 57 4.94 -7.84 -21.57
CA ALA A 57 4.59 -6.62 -22.31
C ALA A 57 3.81 -5.55 -21.52
N GLY A 58 3.42 -5.81 -20.27
CA GLY A 58 2.73 -4.87 -19.38
C GLY A 58 3.42 -3.52 -19.19
N LYS A 59 2.60 -2.51 -18.96
CA LYS A 59 3.01 -1.09 -18.86
C LYS A 59 2.34 -0.39 -17.68
N ALA A 60 1.49 -1.08 -16.93
CA ALA A 60 0.77 -0.47 -15.82
C ALA A 60 1.74 -0.18 -14.66
N CYS A 61 1.73 1.07 -14.22
CA CYS A 61 2.55 1.63 -13.17
C CYS A 61 1.66 2.52 -12.27
N PRO A 62 2.04 2.76 -11.00
CA PRO A 62 1.31 3.66 -10.11
C PRO A 62 1.18 5.07 -10.70
N ALA A 63 -0.06 5.55 -10.73
CA ALA A 63 -0.37 6.94 -11.00
C ALA A 63 -0.10 7.81 -9.76
N LYS A 64 0.00 9.11 -9.97
CA LYS A 64 0.07 10.09 -8.88
C LYS A 64 -1.08 9.87 -7.89
N GLY A 65 -0.78 9.90 -6.59
CA GLY A 65 -1.78 9.70 -5.54
C GLY A 65 -2.02 8.24 -5.17
N ALA A 66 -1.40 7.27 -5.86
CA ALA A 66 -1.46 5.86 -5.47
C ALA A 66 -0.89 5.68 -4.05
N VAL A 67 -1.57 4.88 -3.23
CA VAL A 67 -1.14 4.58 -1.85
C VAL A 67 -0.30 3.31 -1.87
N ALA A 68 0.87 3.36 -1.24
CA ALA A 68 1.75 2.21 -1.09
C ALA A 68 1.13 1.17 -0.15
N LEU A 69 1.30 -0.10 -0.51
CA LEU A 69 0.91 -1.25 0.31
C LEU A 69 2.04 -1.63 1.28
N ASN A 70 3.28 -1.65 0.78
CA ASN A 70 4.45 -2.15 1.48
C ASN A 70 5.67 -1.23 1.28
N ASP A 71 6.71 -1.49 2.08
CA ASP A 71 8.04 -0.85 1.98
C ASP A 71 8.03 0.67 2.18
N CYS A 72 6.95 1.21 2.74
CA CYS A 72 6.87 2.63 3.05
C CYS A 72 7.59 2.96 4.37
N HIS A 73 8.54 3.89 4.31
CA HIS A 73 9.23 4.41 5.50
C HIS A 73 9.57 5.90 5.33
N SER A 74 9.92 6.56 6.44
CA SER A 74 10.14 8.02 6.50
C SER A 74 11.29 8.57 5.67
N GLY A 75 12.18 7.70 5.18
CA GLY A 75 13.31 8.07 4.32
C GLY A 75 12.93 8.19 2.84
N LEU A 76 11.70 7.84 2.46
CA LEU A 76 11.25 7.85 1.08
C LEU A 76 10.67 9.20 0.66
N LYS A 77 10.83 9.54 -0.62
CA LYS A 77 10.28 10.77 -1.20
C LYS A 77 8.75 10.79 -1.19
N SER A 78 8.13 9.62 -1.29
CA SER A 78 6.67 9.44 -1.26
C SER A 78 6.09 9.42 0.16
N TYR A 79 6.93 9.47 1.19
CA TYR A 79 6.45 9.46 2.57
C TYR A 79 5.75 10.77 2.93
N VAL A 80 4.49 10.69 3.34
CA VAL A 80 3.72 11.85 3.78
C VAL A 80 3.67 11.88 5.30
N SER A 81 4.44 12.80 5.91
CA SER A 81 4.42 13.01 7.36
C SER A 81 3.00 13.33 7.84
N GLY A 82 2.52 12.60 8.86
CA GLY A 82 1.16 12.72 9.37
C GLY A 82 0.12 11.83 8.67
N LYS A 83 0.48 11.11 7.60
CA LYS A 83 -0.28 9.96 7.09
C LYS A 83 0.48 8.68 7.43
N THR A 84 -0.23 7.58 7.66
CA THR A 84 0.39 6.28 7.98
C THR A 84 0.95 5.57 6.74
N GLY A 85 1.28 6.29 5.67
CA GLY A 85 1.64 5.65 4.40
C GLY A 85 2.30 6.57 3.38
N CYS A 86 2.75 5.95 2.30
CA CYS A 86 3.43 6.61 1.19
C CYS A 86 2.44 6.83 0.06
N VAL A 87 2.50 7.99 -0.56
CA VAL A 87 1.63 8.39 -1.65
C VAL A 87 2.50 8.79 -2.83
N ALA A 88 2.29 8.16 -3.98
CA ALA A 88 3.04 8.42 -5.20
C ALA A 88 2.97 9.93 -5.55
N PRO A 89 4.12 10.65 -5.57
CA PRO A 89 4.15 12.09 -5.76
C PRO A 89 3.85 12.49 -7.21
N THR A 90 4.22 11.64 -8.15
CA THR A 90 4.00 11.78 -9.59
C THR A 90 3.60 10.44 -10.20
N ASP A 91 3.14 10.48 -11.45
CA ASP A 91 2.97 9.27 -12.25
C ASP A 91 4.31 8.58 -12.46
N SER A 92 4.29 7.26 -12.59
CA SER A 92 5.47 6.46 -12.88
C SER A 92 5.41 5.82 -14.27
N THR A 93 6.57 5.71 -14.90
CA THR A 93 6.74 5.12 -16.23
C THR A 93 7.45 3.79 -16.13
N CYS A 94 7.07 2.87 -17.01
CA CYS A 94 7.70 1.56 -17.15
C CYS A 94 8.92 1.65 -18.06
N GLU A 95 10.12 1.65 -17.50
CA GLU A 95 11.39 1.87 -18.22
C GLU A 95 12.36 0.71 -18.00
N TRP A 96 13.31 0.54 -18.93
CA TRP A 96 14.42 -0.40 -18.74
C TRP A 96 15.32 0.12 -17.62
N LEU A 97 15.60 -0.72 -16.63
CA LEU A 97 16.55 -0.35 -15.59
C LEU A 97 17.97 -0.36 -16.16
N ALA A 98 18.82 0.54 -15.66
CA ALA A 98 20.20 0.71 -16.12
C ALA A 98 21.13 -0.50 -15.86
N ASN A 99 20.68 -1.48 -15.08
CA ASN A 99 21.42 -2.69 -14.73
C ASN A 99 21.00 -3.92 -15.56
N ASP A 100 20.32 -3.72 -16.68
CA ASP A 100 19.83 -4.77 -17.57
C ASP A 100 19.06 -5.90 -16.85
N SER A 101 18.46 -5.59 -15.69
CA SER A 101 17.69 -6.57 -14.90
C SER A 101 16.21 -6.67 -15.30
N GLY A 102 15.80 -5.89 -16.31
CA GLY A 102 14.44 -5.89 -16.86
C GLY A 102 13.84 -4.48 -16.89
N LYS A 103 12.51 -4.43 -16.97
CA LYS A 103 11.74 -3.18 -16.85
C LYS A 103 11.22 -2.99 -15.44
N GLY A 104 11.16 -1.75 -15.00
CA GLY A 104 10.66 -1.36 -13.69
C GLY A 104 10.02 0.02 -13.72
N GLY A 105 9.25 0.32 -12.69
CA GLY A 105 8.61 1.61 -12.56
C GLY A 105 9.58 2.65 -12.01
N VAL A 106 9.67 3.80 -12.67
CA VAL A 106 10.40 4.98 -12.20
C VAL A 106 9.44 6.16 -12.15
N PHE A 107 9.54 7.01 -11.13
CA PHE A 107 8.72 8.22 -11.11
C PHE A 107 9.14 9.18 -12.22
N VAL A 108 8.15 9.65 -12.98
CA VAL A 108 8.38 10.71 -13.96
C VAL A 108 8.79 11.93 -13.16
N LYS A 109 9.98 12.47 -13.46
CA LYS A 109 10.39 13.76 -12.91
C LYS A 109 9.32 14.76 -13.33
N PRO A 110 8.78 15.60 -12.43
CA PRO A 110 7.84 16.63 -12.84
C PRO A 110 8.47 17.41 -13.99
N LYS A 111 7.85 17.37 -15.19
CA LYS A 111 8.14 18.40 -16.20
C LYS A 111 7.88 19.71 -15.47
N PRO A 112 8.83 20.67 -15.42
CA PRO A 112 8.56 21.98 -14.85
C PRO A 112 7.24 22.45 -15.44
N ALA A 113 6.26 22.75 -14.59
CA ALA A 113 4.98 23.27 -15.05
C ALA A 113 5.31 24.41 -16.03
N PRO A 114 4.70 24.46 -17.23
CA PRO A 114 4.82 25.65 -18.03
C PRO A 114 4.34 26.78 -17.14
N SER A 115 5.26 27.65 -16.74
CA SER A 115 4.93 28.91 -16.12
C SER A 115 4.12 29.63 -17.18
N HIS A 116 2.80 29.48 -17.16
CA HIS A 116 1.92 30.47 -17.71
C HIS A 116 2.19 31.68 -16.84
N SER A 117 3.20 32.43 -17.26
CA SER A 117 3.54 33.74 -16.75
C SER A 117 2.21 34.43 -16.60
N LEU A 118 1.88 34.80 -15.37
CA LEU A 118 0.84 35.77 -15.11
C LEU A 118 1.20 36.98 -15.95
N LEU A 119 0.63 37.07 -17.15
CA LEU A 119 0.71 38.26 -17.98
C LEU A 119 0.21 39.37 -17.08
N PRO A 120 1.04 40.37 -16.78
CA PRO A 120 0.62 41.41 -15.89
C PRO A 120 -0.50 42.17 -16.62
N LEU A 121 -1.69 42.18 -15.99
CA LEU A 121 -2.82 42.99 -16.42
C LEU A 121 -2.42 44.47 -16.26
N TRP A 122 -1.81 45.03 -17.30
CA TRP A 122 -1.69 46.48 -17.51
C TRP A 122 -2.18 46.80 -18.92
#